data_AF-A0A3L7PUB2-F1
#
_entry.id   AF-A0A3L7PUB2-F1
#
_cell.length_a   1.000
_cell.length_b   1.000
_cell.length_c   1.000
_cell.angle_alpha   90.00
_cell.angle_beta   90.00
_cell.angle_gamma   90.00
#
_symmetry.space_group_name_H-M   'P 1'
#
loop_
_entity.id
_entity.type
_entity.pdbx_description
1 polymer ?
#
loop_
_entity_poly.entity_id
_entity_poly.type
_entity_poly.pdbx_seq_one_letter_code
_entity_poly.pdbx_strand_id
1 'polypeptide(L)'
;MPAIFSRLLFVAAIVPLFLAGCGTKSAKKGGGMTVQQRLEKAEKESTPDKQAAGYLRAARAQLASGDTSGARDSARTAFDRLKGDGDASAYAPRLIDAAAFLAEIGDKKAAKDAILLAVERSAGVADVVRRTKILADAGAIAGEKLKGVGDAVLAKDLLTQASAMADTAEERFRAEALAAVALGCTRAGQAETAAALVDRLEESAKALEEPRAKAEALAAAANVRSETGKKEEAKTLLTEAAAAAKSIDRAEGRAYALLAVANATAACGDKKQALALLQEADKAANKVADPAQQKTTMDKVRTAIAELEK
;
A
#
# COMPACT_ATOMS: atom_id res chain seq x y z
N MET A 1 -49.65 72.65 -12.09
CA MET A 1 -48.23 72.33 -12.33
C MET A 1 -48.17 71.13 -13.28
N PRO A 2 -47.47 71.23 -14.43
CA PRO A 2 -47.42 70.21 -15.48
C PRO A 2 -46.34 69.14 -15.09
N ALA A 3 -46.04 68.04 -15.77
CA ALA A 3 -46.21 67.65 -17.16
C ALA A 3 -46.10 66.11 -17.27
N ILE A 4 -46.71 65.59 -18.32
CA ILE A 4 -46.62 64.22 -18.84
C ILE A 4 -45.37 64.12 -19.75
N PHE A 5 -44.58 63.04 -19.63
CA PHE A 5 -43.62 62.58 -20.64
C PHE A 5 -43.71 61.04 -20.67
N SER A 6 -44.36 60.41 -21.63
CA SER A 6 -44.02 60.22 -23.07
C SER A 6 -42.88 59.21 -23.29
N ARG A 7 -43.30 58.03 -23.77
CA ARG A 7 -42.48 56.97 -24.36
C ARG A 7 -41.84 57.47 -25.66
N LEU A 8 -40.61 57.05 -25.95
CA LEU A 8 -40.16 56.91 -27.33
C LEU A 8 -39.17 55.74 -27.44
N LEU A 9 -39.51 54.79 -28.33
CA LEU A 9 -38.62 53.76 -28.85
C LEU A 9 -37.51 54.42 -29.69
N PHE A 10 -36.30 53.87 -29.62
CA PHE A 10 -35.31 54.00 -30.69
C PHE A 10 -34.59 52.67 -30.91
N VAL A 11 -34.77 52.12 -32.11
CA VAL A 11 -33.93 51.09 -32.73
C VAL A 11 -33.14 51.79 -33.83
N ALA A 12 -31.81 51.66 -33.83
CA ALA A 12 -30.96 51.93 -35.00
C ALA A 12 -29.64 51.14 -34.87
N ALA A 13 -29.09 50.79 -36.03
CA ALA A 13 -28.21 49.66 -36.31
C ALA A 13 -26.69 49.88 -36.11
N ILE A 14 -26.03 48.78 -35.73
CA ILE A 14 -24.78 48.16 -36.23
C ILE A 14 -23.61 49.06 -36.73
N VAL A 15 -22.44 48.92 -36.09
CA VAL A 15 -21.10 48.78 -36.73
C VAL A 15 -20.20 47.89 -35.83
N PRO A 16 -19.43 46.92 -36.37
CA PRO A 16 -18.61 46.00 -35.56
C PRO A 16 -17.20 46.54 -35.31
N LEU A 17 -16.68 46.41 -34.08
CA LEU A 17 -15.25 46.53 -33.80
C LEU A 17 -14.69 45.16 -33.40
N PHE A 18 -13.92 44.58 -34.31
CA PHE A 18 -12.93 43.56 -34.00
C PHE A 18 -11.82 44.20 -33.16
N LEU A 19 -11.81 43.92 -31.86
CA LEU A 19 -10.59 43.96 -31.08
C LEU A 19 -10.29 42.53 -30.65
N ALA A 20 -9.35 41.92 -31.38
CA ALA A 20 -8.70 40.68 -31.00
C ALA A 20 -7.93 40.91 -29.68
N GLY A 21 -8.64 40.77 -28.57
CA GLY A 21 -8.03 40.61 -27.26
C GLY A 21 -7.43 39.23 -27.17
N CYS A 22 -6.10 39.17 -27.05
CA CYS A 22 -5.37 37.99 -26.58
C CYS A 22 -5.83 37.65 -25.15
N GLY A 23 -6.98 36.98 -25.05
CA GLY A 23 -7.47 36.37 -23.84
C GLY A 23 -6.70 35.07 -23.62
N THR A 24 -5.69 35.16 -22.77
CA THR A 24 -5.04 34.02 -22.13
C THR A 24 -6.10 33.00 -21.71
N LYS A 25 -6.12 31.84 -22.37
CA LYS A 25 -6.83 30.66 -21.85
C LYS A 25 -6.21 30.38 -20.49
N SER A 26 -6.90 30.77 -19.44
CA SER A 26 -6.63 30.24 -18.11
C SER A 26 -6.73 28.73 -18.21
N ALA A 27 -5.59 28.06 -18.06
CA ALA A 27 -5.56 26.63 -17.84
C ALA A 27 -6.48 26.38 -16.63
N LYS A 28 -7.62 25.72 -16.86
CA LYS A 28 -8.45 25.18 -15.79
C LYS A 28 -7.51 24.35 -14.92
N LYS A 29 -7.23 24.84 -13.70
CA LYS A 29 -6.70 24.01 -12.62
C LYS A 29 -7.60 22.77 -12.55
N GLY A 30 -7.01 21.63 -12.87
CA GLY A 30 -7.73 20.41 -13.21
C GLY A 30 -8.65 19.95 -12.10
N GLY A 31 -9.96 19.92 -12.37
CA GLY A 31 -10.86 19.02 -11.67
C GLY A 31 -10.43 17.60 -12.00
N GLY A 32 -10.18 16.77 -10.99
CA GLY A 32 -9.81 15.37 -11.19
C GLY A 32 -10.83 14.63 -12.05
N MET A 33 -10.43 13.49 -12.63
CA MET A 33 -11.32 12.65 -13.45
C MET A 33 -12.65 12.38 -12.72
N THR A 34 -13.76 12.40 -13.45
CA THR A 34 -15.07 11.97 -12.93
C THR A 34 -15.09 10.45 -12.73
N VAL A 35 -16.04 9.92 -11.94
CA VAL A 35 -16.22 8.46 -11.80
C VAL A 35 -16.41 7.80 -13.17
N GLN A 36 -17.26 8.37 -14.02
CA GLN A 36 -17.52 7.86 -15.36
C GLN A 36 -16.25 7.78 -16.21
N GLN A 37 -15.43 8.83 -16.21
CA GLN A 37 -14.14 8.84 -16.92
C GLN A 37 -13.18 7.77 -16.37
N ARG A 38 -13.21 7.50 -15.06
CA ARG A 38 -12.41 6.41 -14.46
C ARG A 38 -12.89 5.04 -14.95
N LEU A 39 -14.19 4.80 -15.02
CA LEU A 39 -14.76 3.54 -15.51
C LEU A 39 -14.45 3.31 -16.99
N GLU A 40 -14.64 4.32 -17.83
CA GLU A 40 -14.29 4.24 -19.26
C GLU A 40 -12.80 3.98 -19.48
N LYS A 41 -11.95 4.63 -18.66
CA LYS A 41 -10.52 4.39 -18.70
C LYS A 41 -10.19 2.96 -18.26
N ALA A 42 -10.81 2.48 -17.18
CA ALA A 42 -10.62 1.13 -16.68
C ALA A 42 -10.96 0.08 -17.73
N GLU A 43 -12.10 0.22 -18.42
CA GLU A 43 -12.52 -0.74 -19.46
C GLU A 43 -11.55 -0.77 -20.65
N LYS A 44 -10.97 0.38 -21.01
CA LYS A 44 -9.99 0.51 -22.11
C LYS A 44 -8.58 0.03 -21.76
N GLU A 45 -8.32 -0.37 -20.52
CA GLU A 45 -7.01 -0.92 -20.14
C GLU A 45 -6.73 -2.24 -20.88
N SER A 46 -5.45 -2.48 -21.19
CA SER A 46 -5.05 -3.51 -22.14
C SER A 46 -5.03 -4.94 -21.59
N THR A 47 -5.07 -5.11 -20.27
CA THR A 47 -5.01 -6.43 -19.61
C THR A 47 -6.04 -6.53 -18.51
N PRO A 48 -6.55 -7.73 -18.18
CA PRO A 48 -7.57 -7.88 -17.15
C PRO A 48 -7.10 -7.40 -15.76
N ASP A 49 -5.82 -7.57 -15.41
CA ASP A 49 -5.25 -6.98 -14.18
C ASP A 49 -5.33 -5.44 -14.17
N LYS A 50 -4.96 -4.78 -15.27
CA LYS A 50 -5.04 -3.31 -15.36
C LYS A 50 -6.49 -2.83 -15.35
N GLN A 51 -7.39 -3.55 -16.02
CA GLN A 51 -8.82 -3.29 -15.96
C GLN A 51 -9.32 -3.39 -14.52
N ALA A 52 -9.02 -4.48 -13.80
CA ALA A 52 -9.38 -4.66 -12.40
C ALA A 52 -8.81 -3.54 -11.51
N ALA A 53 -7.56 -3.15 -11.70
CA ALA A 53 -6.95 -2.03 -11.00
C ALA A 53 -7.68 -0.69 -11.27
N GLY A 54 -8.13 -0.47 -12.51
CA GLY A 54 -8.95 0.67 -12.90
C GLY A 54 -10.31 0.67 -12.18
N TYR A 55 -11.00 -0.47 -12.20
CA TYR A 55 -12.30 -0.63 -11.56
C TYR A 55 -12.21 -0.47 -10.04
N LEU A 56 -11.19 -1.00 -9.37
CA LEU A 56 -11.00 -0.80 -7.92
C LEU A 56 -10.69 0.66 -7.57
N ARG A 57 -10.02 1.41 -8.45
CA ARG A 57 -9.85 2.87 -8.27
C ARG A 57 -11.17 3.62 -8.43
N ALA A 58 -12.00 3.22 -9.40
CA ALA A 58 -13.34 3.78 -9.57
C ALA A 58 -14.24 3.44 -8.36
N ALA A 59 -14.21 2.20 -7.88
CA ALA A 59 -14.97 1.73 -6.74
C ALA A 59 -14.67 2.55 -5.47
N ARG A 60 -13.37 2.79 -5.18
CA ARG A 60 -12.96 3.65 -4.06
C ARG A 60 -13.45 5.09 -4.22
N ALA A 61 -13.44 5.64 -5.44
CA ALA A 61 -13.97 6.98 -5.70
C ALA A 61 -15.49 7.06 -5.52
N GLN A 62 -16.22 6.02 -5.93
CA GLN A 62 -17.67 5.90 -5.72
C GLN A 62 -18.01 5.82 -4.24
N LEU A 63 -17.32 4.96 -3.49
CA LEU A 63 -17.50 4.84 -2.04
C LEU A 63 -17.24 6.18 -1.34
N ALA A 64 -16.18 6.89 -1.71
CA ALA A 64 -15.86 8.22 -1.16
C ALA A 64 -16.94 9.28 -1.46
N SER A 65 -17.71 9.11 -2.54
CA SER A 65 -18.86 9.97 -2.88
C SER A 65 -20.20 9.51 -2.30
N GLY A 66 -20.22 8.40 -1.55
CA GLY A 66 -21.44 7.80 -0.99
C GLY A 66 -22.19 6.84 -1.92
N ASP A 67 -21.70 6.62 -3.14
CA ASP A 67 -22.26 5.65 -4.10
C ASP A 67 -21.81 4.22 -3.74
N THR A 68 -22.46 3.64 -2.73
CA THR A 68 -22.15 2.30 -2.24
C THR A 68 -22.55 1.19 -3.21
N SER A 69 -23.62 1.38 -3.98
CA SER A 69 -24.06 0.41 -5.00
C SER A 69 -23.09 0.36 -6.16
N GLY A 70 -22.74 1.52 -6.74
CA GLY A 70 -21.79 1.58 -7.83
C GLY A 70 -20.39 1.16 -7.41
N ALA A 71 -19.98 1.46 -6.17
CA ALA A 71 -18.73 0.93 -5.61
C ALA A 71 -18.71 -0.61 -5.60
N ARG A 72 -19.82 -1.24 -5.19
CA ARG A 72 -19.96 -2.69 -5.19
C ARG A 72 -19.91 -3.26 -6.61
N ASP A 73 -20.63 -2.67 -7.55
CA ASP A 73 -20.69 -3.14 -8.94
C ASP A 73 -19.32 -3.04 -9.62
N SER A 74 -18.60 -1.93 -9.40
CA SER A 74 -17.23 -1.75 -9.88
C SER A 74 -16.27 -2.76 -9.26
N ALA A 75 -16.37 -3.02 -7.95
CA ALA A 75 -15.51 -4.00 -7.27
C ALA A 75 -15.78 -5.44 -7.75
N ARG A 76 -17.05 -5.80 -7.98
CA ARG A 76 -17.42 -7.09 -8.57
C ARG A 76 -16.91 -7.23 -10.00
N THR A 77 -17.04 -6.16 -10.80
CA THR A 77 -16.48 -6.13 -12.15
C THR A 77 -14.97 -6.34 -12.11
N ALA A 78 -14.26 -5.69 -11.19
CA ALA A 78 -12.82 -5.90 -11.01
C ALA A 78 -12.49 -7.37 -10.68
N PHE A 79 -13.24 -7.98 -9.76
CA PHE A 79 -13.09 -9.39 -9.42
C PHE A 79 -13.37 -10.30 -10.63
N ASP A 80 -14.42 -10.04 -11.39
CA ASP A 80 -14.79 -10.83 -12.57
C ASP A 80 -13.71 -10.80 -13.66
N ARG A 81 -13.01 -9.67 -13.85
CA ARG A 81 -11.87 -9.58 -14.77
C ARG A 81 -10.73 -10.52 -14.41
N LEU A 82 -10.63 -10.95 -13.14
CA LEU A 82 -9.52 -11.77 -12.63
C LEU A 82 -9.84 -13.27 -12.58
N LYS A 83 -11.05 -13.68 -12.99
CA LYS A 83 -11.45 -15.10 -13.02
C LYS A 83 -10.81 -15.90 -14.15
N GLY A 84 -10.39 -15.23 -15.22
CA GLY A 84 -9.69 -15.85 -16.34
C GLY A 84 -8.26 -16.26 -16.00
N ASP A 85 -7.56 -16.76 -17.01
CA ASP A 85 -6.12 -17.07 -16.92
C ASP A 85 -5.29 -15.79 -17.00
N GLY A 86 -4.18 -15.76 -16.27
CA GLY A 86 -3.27 -14.62 -16.26
C GLY A 86 -2.03 -14.88 -15.41
N ASP A 87 -1.14 -13.89 -15.39
CA ASP A 87 0.07 -13.96 -14.55
C ASP A 87 -0.34 -14.01 -13.07
N ALA A 88 -0.03 -15.13 -12.42
CA ALA A 88 -0.26 -15.36 -11.00
C ALA A 88 0.32 -14.24 -10.13
N SER A 89 1.50 -13.71 -10.50
CA SER A 89 2.19 -12.66 -9.75
C SER A 89 1.45 -11.32 -9.80
N ALA A 90 0.62 -11.10 -10.82
CA ALA A 90 -0.24 -9.92 -10.93
C ALA A 90 -1.64 -10.19 -10.35
N TYR A 91 -2.21 -11.35 -10.64
CA TYR A 91 -3.60 -11.66 -10.30
C TYR A 91 -3.80 -11.91 -8.81
N ALA A 92 -2.92 -12.69 -8.17
CA ALA A 92 -3.07 -13.03 -6.76
C ALA A 92 -3.12 -11.77 -5.84
N PRO A 93 -2.17 -10.81 -5.91
CA PRO A 93 -2.27 -9.59 -5.11
C PRO A 93 -3.47 -8.71 -5.51
N ARG A 94 -3.85 -8.67 -6.80
CA ARG A 94 -5.04 -7.92 -7.23
C ARG A 94 -6.34 -8.52 -6.67
N LEU A 95 -6.41 -9.84 -6.54
CA LEU A 95 -7.53 -10.53 -5.91
C LEU A 95 -7.61 -10.25 -4.41
N ILE A 96 -6.46 -10.12 -3.73
CA ILE A 96 -6.41 -9.64 -2.33
C ILE A 96 -6.95 -8.21 -2.23
N ASP A 97 -6.56 -7.28 -3.12
CA ASP A 97 -7.10 -5.92 -3.15
C ASP A 97 -8.64 -5.92 -3.32
N ALA A 98 -9.14 -6.74 -4.23
CA ALA A 98 -10.57 -6.88 -4.49
C ALA A 98 -11.30 -7.47 -3.27
N ALA A 99 -10.75 -8.52 -2.67
CA ALA A 99 -11.31 -9.15 -1.47
C ALA A 99 -11.40 -8.17 -0.30
N ALA A 100 -10.34 -7.41 -0.03
CA ALA A 100 -10.31 -6.41 1.03
C ALA A 100 -11.41 -5.35 0.82
N PHE A 101 -11.52 -4.80 -0.40
CA PHE A 101 -12.52 -3.79 -0.70
C PHE A 101 -13.95 -4.35 -0.62
N LEU A 102 -14.19 -5.54 -1.17
CA LEU A 102 -15.49 -6.21 -1.10
C LEU A 102 -15.90 -6.50 0.35
N ALA A 103 -14.96 -6.92 1.20
CA ALA A 103 -15.22 -7.15 2.62
C ALA A 103 -15.55 -5.83 3.35
N GLU A 104 -14.81 -4.76 3.06
CA GLU A 104 -15.02 -3.43 3.66
C GLU A 104 -16.42 -2.88 3.37
N ILE A 105 -16.95 -3.08 2.16
CA ILE A 105 -18.31 -2.65 1.77
C ILE A 105 -19.40 -3.66 2.15
N GLY A 106 -19.06 -4.71 2.91
CA GLY A 106 -19.97 -5.72 3.42
C GLY A 106 -20.36 -6.84 2.44
N ASP A 107 -19.75 -6.90 1.25
CA ASP A 107 -19.96 -7.99 0.30
C ASP A 107 -19.10 -9.22 0.65
N LYS A 108 -19.38 -9.79 1.82
CA LYS A 108 -18.59 -10.87 2.42
C LYS A 108 -18.50 -12.13 1.56
N LYS A 109 -19.54 -12.42 0.78
CA LYS A 109 -19.56 -13.56 -0.12
C LYS A 109 -18.54 -13.38 -1.25
N ALA A 110 -18.62 -12.27 -1.98
CA ALA A 110 -17.68 -11.99 -3.05
C ALA A 110 -16.24 -11.82 -2.53
N ALA A 111 -16.07 -11.26 -1.34
CA ALA A 111 -14.78 -11.18 -0.68
C ALA A 111 -14.17 -12.57 -0.40
N LYS A 112 -14.98 -13.51 0.13
CA LYS A 112 -14.55 -14.89 0.36
C LYS A 112 -14.19 -15.61 -0.95
N ASP A 113 -15.00 -15.44 -1.99
CA ASP A 113 -14.71 -16.02 -3.31
C ASP A 113 -13.40 -15.47 -3.90
N ALA A 114 -13.15 -14.15 -3.75
CA ALA A 114 -11.91 -13.51 -4.16
C ALA A 114 -10.69 -13.98 -3.34
N ILE A 115 -10.83 -14.20 -2.03
CA ILE A 115 -9.80 -14.80 -1.17
C ILE A 115 -9.41 -16.19 -1.70
N LEU A 116 -10.39 -17.06 -1.94
CA LEU A 116 -10.14 -18.43 -2.37
C LEU A 116 -9.43 -18.46 -3.73
N LEU A 117 -9.86 -17.60 -4.65
CA LEU A 117 -9.19 -17.47 -5.95
C LEU A 117 -7.77 -16.89 -5.79
N ALA A 118 -7.55 -15.92 -4.91
CA ALA A 118 -6.20 -15.39 -4.65
C ALA A 118 -5.25 -16.48 -4.16
N VAL A 119 -5.72 -17.33 -3.24
CA VAL A 119 -4.96 -18.46 -2.68
C VAL A 119 -4.64 -19.47 -3.77
N GLU A 120 -5.61 -19.83 -4.61
CA GLU A 120 -5.40 -20.71 -5.76
C GLU A 120 -4.34 -20.14 -6.71
N ARG A 121 -4.50 -18.88 -7.13
CA ARG A 121 -3.54 -18.22 -8.03
C ARG A 121 -2.15 -18.08 -7.41
N SER A 122 -2.06 -17.92 -6.09
CA SER A 122 -0.79 -17.81 -5.39
C SER A 122 0.11 -19.04 -5.59
N ALA A 123 -0.46 -20.22 -5.89
CA ALA A 123 0.33 -21.42 -6.18
C ALA A 123 1.26 -21.26 -7.40
N GLY A 124 0.92 -20.36 -8.34
CA GLY A 124 1.76 -20.01 -9.48
C GLY A 124 2.83 -18.94 -9.19
N VAL A 125 2.90 -18.42 -7.96
CA VAL A 125 3.91 -17.43 -7.55
C VAL A 125 5.16 -18.17 -7.04
N ALA A 126 6.26 -18.06 -7.78
CA ALA A 126 7.51 -18.76 -7.48
C ALA A 126 8.20 -18.24 -6.21
N ASP A 127 8.09 -16.93 -5.94
CA ASP A 127 8.70 -16.30 -4.78
C ASP A 127 7.95 -16.66 -3.49
N VAL A 128 8.62 -17.42 -2.61
CA VAL A 128 8.06 -17.95 -1.35
C VAL A 128 7.58 -16.84 -0.42
N VAL A 129 8.32 -15.73 -0.34
CA VAL A 129 8.00 -14.60 0.55
C VAL A 129 6.74 -13.90 0.07
N ARG A 130 6.64 -13.62 -1.24
CA ARG A 130 5.45 -13.04 -1.86
C ARG A 130 4.25 -13.95 -1.71
N ARG A 131 4.42 -15.25 -1.93
CA ARG A 131 3.35 -16.24 -1.74
C ARG A 131 2.88 -16.30 -0.29
N THR A 132 3.81 -16.23 0.67
CA THR A 132 3.50 -16.14 2.10
C THR A 132 2.68 -14.90 2.44
N LYS A 133 3.06 -13.73 1.90
CA LYS A 133 2.32 -12.49 2.10
C LYS A 133 0.89 -12.59 1.57
N ILE A 134 0.69 -13.16 0.38
CA ILE A 134 -0.66 -13.35 -0.17
C ILE A 134 -1.51 -14.22 0.75
N LEU A 135 -0.98 -15.33 1.27
CA LEU A 135 -1.71 -16.17 2.23
C LEU A 135 -1.98 -15.45 3.57
N ALA A 136 -1.02 -14.67 4.06
CA ALA A 136 -1.18 -13.91 5.29
C ALA A 136 -2.25 -12.82 5.16
N ASP A 137 -2.25 -12.08 4.06
CA ASP A 137 -3.27 -11.07 3.75
C ASP A 137 -4.66 -11.71 3.57
N ALA A 138 -4.72 -12.85 2.87
CA ALA A 138 -5.95 -13.63 2.71
C ALA A 138 -6.51 -14.06 4.07
N GLY A 139 -5.66 -14.59 4.94
CA GLY A 139 -6.03 -14.97 6.31
C GLY A 139 -6.46 -13.79 7.18
N ALA A 140 -5.79 -12.64 7.04
CA ALA A 140 -6.16 -11.40 7.72
C ALA A 140 -7.57 -10.93 7.32
N ILE A 141 -7.85 -10.82 6.02
CA ILE A 141 -9.16 -10.39 5.50
C ILE A 141 -10.24 -11.42 5.87
N ALA A 142 -9.92 -12.71 5.83
CA ALA A 142 -10.84 -13.76 6.26
C ALA A 142 -11.24 -13.58 7.74
N GLY A 143 -10.28 -13.34 8.63
CA GLY A 143 -10.52 -13.32 10.08
C GLY A 143 -10.99 -11.99 10.65
N GLU A 144 -10.65 -10.87 10.01
CA GLU A 144 -10.96 -9.53 10.51
C GLU A 144 -12.48 -9.35 10.68
N LYS A 145 -12.93 -9.05 11.91
CA LYS A 145 -14.37 -9.08 12.25
C LYS A 145 -15.17 -7.89 11.73
N LEU A 146 -14.55 -6.70 11.72
CA LEU A 146 -15.24 -5.44 11.43
C LEU A 146 -15.28 -5.12 9.93
N LYS A 147 -14.13 -5.21 9.27
CA LYS A 147 -13.98 -4.87 7.85
C LYS A 147 -13.63 -6.07 6.97
N GLY A 148 -13.49 -7.25 7.56
CA GLY A 148 -13.21 -8.51 6.87
C GLY A 148 -14.45 -9.39 6.74
N VAL A 149 -14.21 -10.66 6.40
CA VAL A 149 -15.25 -11.68 6.27
C VAL A 149 -15.78 -12.09 7.65
N GLY A 150 -14.89 -12.24 8.63
CA GLY A 150 -15.19 -12.74 9.98
C GLY A 150 -15.24 -14.28 10.05
N ASP A 151 -14.61 -14.97 9.11
CA ASP A 151 -14.46 -16.43 9.06
C ASP A 151 -13.17 -16.84 9.79
N ALA A 152 -13.29 -17.11 11.08
CA ALA A 152 -12.16 -17.46 11.93
C ALA A 152 -11.50 -18.80 11.54
N VAL A 153 -12.28 -19.73 10.98
CA VAL A 153 -11.76 -21.05 10.55
C VAL A 153 -10.88 -20.87 9.32
N LEU A 154 -11.41 -20.21 8.28
CA LEU A 154 -10.64 -19.91 7.07
C LEU A 154 -9.38 -19.11 7.40
N ALA A 155 -9.49 -18.11 8.29
CA ALA A 155 -8.34 -17.33 8.72
C ALA A 155 -7.24 -18.19 9.36
N LYS A 156 -7.61 -19.08 10.28
CA LYS A 156 -6.66 -19.99 10.94
C LYS A 156 -5.97 -20.91 9.95
N ASP A 157 -6.72 -21.48 9.00
CA ASP A 157 -6.16 -22.40 8.01
C ASP A 157 -5.17 -21.69 7.09
N LEU A 158 -5.51 -20.49 6.61
CA LEU A 158 -4.65 -19.69 5.73
C LEU A 158 -3.41 -19.18 6.45
N LEU A 159 -3.53 -18.70 7.69
CA LEU A 159 -2.39 -18.22 8.47
C LEU A 159 -1.45 -19.35 8.91
N THR A 160 -1.99 -20.55 9.14
CA THR A 160 -1.18 -21.76 9.39
C THR A 160 -0.39 -22.14 8.15
N GLN A 161 -1.02 -22.14 6.97
CA GLN A 161 -0.34 -22.37 5.70
C GLN A 161 0.73 -21.31 5.42
N ALA A 162 0.42 -20.04 5.70
CA ALA A 162 1.37 -18.95 5.56
C ALA A 162 2.58 -19.12 6.49
N SER A 163 2.37 -19.48 7.75
CA SER A 163 3.47 -19.78 8.68
C SER A 163 4.34 -20.93 8.19
N ALA A 164 3.73 -22.04 7.74
CA ALA A 164 4.48 -23.19 7.25
C ALA A 164 5.31 -22.83 6.00
N MET A 165 4.80 -21.95 5.14
CA MET A 165 5.54 -21.48 3.98
C MET A 165 6.65 -20.49 4.35
N ALA A 166 6.44 -19.64 5.36
CA ALA A 166 7.48 -18.76 5.89
C ALA A 166 8.71 -19.57 6.34
N ASP A 167 8.49 -20.76 6.91
CA ASP A 167 9.57 -21.65 7.37
C ASP A 167 10.42 -22.22 6.23
N THR A 168 9.88 -22.28 5.01
CA THR A 168 10.60 -22.70 3.80
C THR A 168 11.41 -21.59 3.14
N ALA A 169 11.24 -20.34 3.58
CA ALA A 169 12.00 -19.22 3.05
C ALA A 169 13.48 -19.33 3.44
N GLU A 170 14.35 -18.85 2.55
CA GLU A 170 15.76 -18.67 2.86
C GLU A 170 15.93 -17.83 4.13
N GLU A 171 16.94 -18.14 4.93
CA GLU A 171 17.16 -17.54 6.26
C GLU A 171 17.11 -16.01 6.24
N ARG A 172 17.76 -15.40 5.24
CA ARG A 172 17.79 -13.94 5.07
C ARG A 172 16.43 -13.29 4.83
N PHE A 173 15.43 -14.04 4.38
CA PHE A 173 14.08 -13.55 4.10
C PHE A 173 13.00 -14.14 5.02
N ARG A 174 13.35 -15.14 5.85
CA ARG A 174 12.42 -15.79 6.78
C ARG A 174 11.79 -14.79 7.74
N ALA A 175 12.57 -13.84 8.24
CA ALA A 175 12.06 -12.79 9.11
C ALA A 175 10.98 -11.93 8.42
N GLU A 176 11.18 -11.55 7.16
CA GLU A 176 10.18 -10.80 6.39
C GLU A 176 8.89 -11.60 6.21
N ALA A 177 9.01 -12.90 5.91
CA ALA A 177 7.87 -13.79 5.76
C ALA A 177 7.11 -13.96 7.09
N LEU A 178 7.80 -14.25 8.20
CA LEU A 178 7.21 -14.39 9.53
C LEU A 178 6.52 -13.11 10.01
N ALA A 179 7.10 -11.94 9.73
CA ALA A 179 6.49 -10.66 10.06
C ALA A 179 5.13 -10.48 9.37
N ALA A 180 5.03 -10.82 8.08
CA ALA A 180 3.76 -10.76 7.35
C ALA A 180 2.70 -11.68 7.98
N VAL A 181 3.06 -12.91 8.36
CA VAL A 181 2.14 -13.84 9.03
C VAL A 181 1.70 -13.32 10.40
N ALA A 182 2.63 -12.80 11.20
CA ALA A 182 2.33 -12.28 12.53
C ALA A 182 1.40 -11.04 12.50
N LEU A 183 1.59 -10.14 11.54
CA LEU A 183 0.67 -9.03 11.27
C LEU A 183 -0.70 -9.54 10.82
N GLY A 184 -0.73 -10.54 9.93
CA GLY A 184 -1.97 -11.19 9.51
C GLY A 184 -2.75 -11.82 10.67
N CYS A 185 -2.06 -12.52 11.56
CA CYS A 185 -2.62 -13.07 12.80
C CYS A 185 -3.18 -11.96 13.70
N THR A 186 -2.45 -10.86 13.88
CA THR A 186 -2.90 -9.71 14.66
C THR A 186 -4.22 -9.15 14.12
N ARG A 187 -4.29 -8.90 12.81
CA ARG A 187 -5.49 -8.39 12.14
C ARG A 187 -6.67 -9.37 12.18
N ALA A 188 -6.40 -10.67 12.11
CA ALA A 188 -7.40 -11.72 12.25
C ALA A 188 -7.87 -11.95 13.71
N GLY A 189 -7.29 -11.25 14.69
CA GLY A 189 -7.60 -11.42 16.11
C GLY A 189 -6.99 -12.68 16.75
N GLN A 190 -5.95 -13.26 16.14
CA GLN A 190 -5.22 -14.43 16.65
C GLN A 190 -3.99 -14.00 17.46
N ALA A 191 -4.23 -13.32 18.58
CA ALA A 191 -3.18 -12.66 19.37
C ALA A 191 -2.10 -13.64 19.88
N GLU A 192 -2.49 -14.84 20.35
CA GLU A 192 -1.54 -15.84 20.84
C GLU A 192 -0.63 -16.36 19.72
N THR A 193 -1.19 -16.69 18.56
CA THR A 193 -0.42 -17.10 17.38
C THR A 193 0.52 -15.98 16.93
N ALA A 194 0.03 -14.72 16.92
CA ALA A 194 0.86 -13.57 16.59
C ALA A 194 2.04 -13.44 17.54
N ALA A 195 1.83 -13.54 18.85
CA ALA A 195 2.89 -13.45 19.85
C ALA A 195 3.98 -14.51 19.64
N ALA A 196 3.60 -15.77 19.44
CA ALA A 196 4.55 -16.85 19.18
C ALA A 196 5.35 -16.65 17.87
N LEU A 197 4.71 -16.11 16.83
CA LEU A 197 5.39 -15.79 15.57
C LEU A 197 6.37 -14.63 15.73
N VAL A 198 6.06 -13.63 16.54
CA VAL A 198 6.98 -12.51 16.80
C VAL A 198 8.22 -12.98 17.56
N ASP A 199 8.07 -13.89 18.53
CA ASP A 199 9.23 -14.42 19.26
C ASP A 199 10.18 -15.16 18.31
N ARG A 200 9.63 -16.00 17.42
CA ARG A 200 10.40 -16.70 16.36
C ARG A 200 11.03 -15.74 15.35
N LEU A 201 10.30 -14.69 14.99
CA LEU A 201 10.79 -13.62 14.10
C LEU A 201 12.01 -12.92 14.72
N GLU A 202 11.94 -12.56 15.99
CA GLU A 202 13.07 -11.93 16.70
C GLU A 202 14.27 -12.85 16.80
N GLU A 203 14.07 -14.12 17.11
CA GLU A 203 15.13 -15.13 17.14
C GLU A 203 15.82 -15.22 15.77
N SER A 204 15.02 -15.37 14.70
CA SER A 204 15.52 -15.41 13.33
C SER A 204 16.25 -14.12 12.95
N ALA A 205 15.74 -12.95 13.36
CA ALA A 205 16.38 -11.67 13.08
C ALA A 205 17.73 -11.52 13.79
N LYS A 206 17.81 -11.93 15.06
CA LYS A 206 19.02 -11.84 15.89
C LYS A 206 20.11 -12.80 15.42
N ALA A 207 19.74 -13.94 14.85
CA ALA A 207 20.66 -14.93 14.26
C ALA A 207 21.33 -14.46 12.97
N LEU A 208 20.76 -13.49 12.24
CA LEU A 208 21.34 -12.99 10.99
C LEU A 208 22.70 -12.31 11.25
N GLU A 209 23.69 -12.73 10.45
CA GLU A 209 25.04 -12.16 10.44
C GLU A 209 25.16 -10.98 9.45
N GLU A 210 24.50 -11.05 8.30
CA GLU A 210 24.55 -10.00 7.29
C GLU A 210 23.84 -8.73 7.81
N PRO A 211 24.54 -7.59 7.99
CA PRO A 211 24.00 -6.47 8.73
C PRO A 211 22.76 -5.83 8.11
N ARG A 212 22.63 -5.83 6.77
CA ARG A 212 21.44 -5.31 6.11
C ARG A 212 20.22 -6.20 6.37
N ALA A 213 20.34 -7.51 6.16
CA ALA A 213 19.27 -8.46 6.46
C ALA A 213 18.88 -8.40 7.93
N LYS A 214 19.86 -8.32 8.84
CA LYS A 214 19.61 -8.15 10.28
C LYS A 214 18.82 -6.88 10.59
N ALA A 215 19.21 -5.73 10.03
CA ALA A 215 18.52 -4.46 10.24
C ALA A 215 17.07 -4.49 9.73
N GLU A 216 16.86 -5.00 8.51
CA GLU A 216 15.52 -5.12 7.91
C GLU A 216 14.63 -6.08 8.72
N ALA A 217 15.18 -7.20 9.19
CA ALA A 217 14.47 -8.19 10.02
C ALA A 217 14.08 -7.65 11.40
N LEU A 218 14.99 -6.98 12.10
CA LEU A 218 14.72 -6.35 13.40
C LEU A 218 13.68 -5.23 13.28
N ALA A 219 13.74 -4.43 12.20
CA ALA A 219 12.73 -3.41 11.92
C ALA A 219 11.34 -4.03 11.66
N ALA A 220 11.28 -5.17 10.96
CA ALA A 220 10.04 -5.91 10.77
C ALA A 220 9.48 -6.43 12.10
N ALA A 221 10.32 -7.00 12.98
CA ALA A 221 9.92 -7.43 14.32
C ALA A 221 9.37 -6.27 15.17
N ALA A 222 10.02 -5.10 15.11
CA ALA A 222 9.58 -3.91 15.81
C ALA A 222 8.18 -3.46 15.38
N ASN A 223 7.88 -3.49 14.08
CA ASN A 223 6.55 -3.15 13.58
C ASN A 223 5.47 -4.05 14.20
N VAL A 224 5.70 -5.37 14.25
CA VAL A 224 4.72 -6.28 14.85
C VAL A 224 4.57 -6.06 16.36
N ARG A 225 5.67 -5.81 17.08
CA ARG A 225 5.61 -5.44 18.52
C ARG A 225 4.82 -4.16 18.74
N SER A 226 5.01 -3.15 17.88
CA SER A 226 4.27 -1.90 17.96
C SER A 226 2.76 -2.11 17.75
N GLU A 227 2.37 -2.86 16.72
CA GLU A 227 0.96 -3.16 16.44
C GLU A 227 0.29 -3.99 17.52
N THR A 228 1.05 -4.84 18.21
CA THR A 228 0.57 -5.63 19.37
C THR A 228 0.63 -4.86 20.69
N GLY A 229 0.92 -3.55 20.66
CA GLY A 229 0.90 -2.66 21.82
C GLY A 229 2.19 -2.65 22.65
N LYS A 230 3.21 -3.42 22.25
CA LYS A 230 4.49 -3.56 22.94
C LYS A 230 5.51 -2.51 22.50
N LYS A 231 5.19 -1.23 22.72
CA LYS A 231 5.94 -0.09 22.20
C LYS A 231 7.40 -0.01 22.65
N GLU A 232 7.70 -0.34 23.91
CA GLU A 232 9.09 -0.31 24.41
C GLU A 232 9.95 -1.43 23.81
N GLU A 233 9.38 -2.62 23.62
CA GLU A 233 10.05 -3.73 22.92
C GLU A 233 10.34 -3.35 21.46
N ALA A 234 9.36 -2.72 20.77
CA ALA A 234 9.56 -2.19 19.42
C ALA A 234 10.69 -1.16 19.34
N LYS A 235 10.76 -0.23 20.30
CA LYS A 235 11.82 0.79 20.36
C LYS A 235 13.21 0.18 20.55
N THR A 236 13.33 -0.84 21.40
CA THR A 236 14.59 -1.60 21.59
C THR A 236 15.02 -2.24 20.27
N LEU A 237 14.10 -2.95 19.59
CA LEU A 237 14.37 -3.58 18.30
C LEU A 237 14.78 -2.57 17.21
N LEU A 238 14.13 -1.40 17.14
CA LEU A 238 14.50 -0.33 16.19
C LEU A 238 15.89 0.24 16.49
N THR A 239 16.28 0.31 17.75
CA THR A 239 17.63 0.77 18.15
C THR A 239 18.68 -0.23 17.69
N GLU A 240 18.44 -1.53 17.90
CA GLU A 240 19.32 -2.60 17.40
C GLU A 240 19.37 -2.62 15.87
N ALA A 241 18.22 -2.45 15.20
CA ALA A 241 18.13 -2.38 13.75
C ALA A 241 18.94 -1.19 13.19
N ALA A 242 18.84 -0.02 13.82
CA ALA A 242 19.62 1.16 13.44
C ALA A 242 21.12 0.93 13.63
N ALA A 243 21.54 0.25 14.69
CA ALA A 243 22.94 -0.10 14.91
C ALA A 243 23.47 -1.03 13.80
N ALA A 244 22.71 -2.07 13.45
CA ALA A 244 23.06 -2.98 12.35
C ALA A 244 23.09 -2.27 10.99
N ALA A 245 22.16 -1.34 10.72
CA ALA A 245 22.18 -0.54 9.51
C ALA A 245 23.43 0.35 9.41
N LYS A 246 23.83 0.96 10.54
CA LYS A 246 25.00 1.85 10.59
C LYS A 246 26.33 1.12 10.41
N SER A 247 26.41 -0.17 10.76
CA SER A 247 27.61 -0.98 10.59
C SER A 247 27.84 -1.46 9.15
N ILE A 248 26.95 -1.15 8.21
CA ILE A 248 27.13 -1.50 6.80
C ILE A 248 28.20 -0.60 6.15
N ASP A 249 29.23 -1.23 5.57
CA ASP A 249 30.33 -0.52 4.91
C ASP A 249 29.91 0.13 3.59
N ARG A 250 29.22 -0.63 2.73
CA ARG A 250 28.79 -0.13 1.42
C ARG A 250 27.76 0.97 1.60
N ALA A 251 28.10 2.17 1.11
CA ALA A 251 27.29 3.37 1.25
C ALA A 251 25.83 3.20 0.79
N GLU A 252 25.63 2.51 -0.34
CA GLU A 252 24.30 2.21 -0.87
C GLU A 252 23.51 1.29 0.08
N GLY A 253 24.13 0.19 0.52
CA GLY A 253 23.50 -0.76 1.44
C GLY A 253 23.12 -0.10 2.78
N ARG A 254 24.00 0.74 3.32
CA ARG A 254 23.75 1.52 4.53
C ARG A 254 22.58 2.49 4.36
N ALA A 255 22.53 3.20 3.24
CA ALA A 255 21.43 4.14 2.96
C ALA A 255 20.08 3.42 2.89
N TYR A 256 20.01 2.28 2.20
CA TYR A 256 18.78 1.49 2.11
C TYR A 256 18.36 0.86 3.44
N ALA A 257 19.30 0.33 4.22
CA ALA A 257 18.99 -0.21 5.54
C ALA A 257 18.49 0.88 6.49
N LEU A 258 19.14 2.05 6.53
CA LEU A 258 18.69 3.19 7.33
C LEU A 258 17.32 3.70 6.90
N LEU A 259 17.03 3.72 5.59
CA LEU A 259 15.71 4.06 5.06
C LEU A 259 14.64 3.07 5.56
N ALA A 260 14.92 1.76 5.52
CA ALA A 260 13.99 0.74 6.01
C ALA A 260 13.71 0.90 7.52
N VAL A 261 14.76 1.07 8.33
CA VAL A 261 14.63 1.28 9.78
C VAL A 261 13.89 2.59 10.09
N ALA A 262 14.15 3.66 9.33
CA ALA A 262 13.45 4.92 9.49
C ALA A 262 11.94 4.81 9.19
N ASN A 263 11.57 4.09 8.13
CA ASN A 263 10.17 3.85 7.80
C ASN A 263 9.45 3.06 8.91
N ALA A 264 10.09 2.03 9.45
CA ALA A 264 9.56 1.28 10.60
C ALA A 264 9.46 2.17 11.86
N THR A 265 10.46 3.01 12.09
CA THR A 265 10.46 3.97 13.21
C THR A 265 9.31 4.98 13.10
N ALA A 266 9.03 5.48 11.89
CA ALA A 266 7.89 6.35 11.63
C ALA A 266 6.55 5.63 11.82
N ALA A 267 6.43 4.38 11.34
CA ALA A 267 5.25 3.54 11.54
C ALA A 267 4.98 3.25 13.02
N CYS A 268 6.04 3.14 13.84
CA CYS A 268 5.94 3.03 15.30
C CYS A 268 5.64 4.37 16.01
N GLY A 269 5.52 5.48 15.27
CA GLY A 269 5.10 6.79 15.77
C GLY A 269 6.24 7.73 16.17
N ASP A 270 7.51 7.37 16.00
CA ASP A 270 8.64 8.26 16.31
C ASP A 270 9.14 9.00 15.06
N LYS A 271 8.35 9.98 14.62
CA LYS A 271 8.67 10.83 13.45
C LYS A 271 10.02 11.56 13.61
N LYS A 272 10.41 11.95 14.83
CA LYS A 272 11.67 12.66 15.08
C LYS A 272 12.87 11.76 14.84
N GLN A 273 12.86 10.56 15.43
CA GLN A 273 13.94 9.60 15.24
C GLN A 273 14.00 9.08 13.80
N ALA A 274 12.84 8.87 13.16
CA ALA A 274 12.77 8.49 11.76
C ALA A 274 13.42 9.54 10.84
N LEU A 275 13.15 10.84 11.04
CA LEU A 275 13.82 11.92 10.29
C LEU A 275 15.33 11.92 10.51
N ALA A 276 15.80 11.70 11.74
CA ALA A 276 17.23 11.61 12.03
C ALA A 276 17.91 10.45 11.27
N LEU A 277 17.27 9.28 11.24
CA LEU A 277 17.75 8.12 10.47
C LEU A 277 17.74 8.39 8.97
N LEU A 278 16.72 9.07 8.43
CA LEU A 278 16.68 9.46 7.01
C LEU A 278 17.77 10.46 6.65
N GLN A 279 18.11 11.40 7.54
CA GLN A 279 19.23 12.31 7.33
C GLN A 279 20.58 11.56 7.29
N GLU A 280 20.74 10.54 8.13
CA GLU A 280 21.90 9.64 8.05
C GLU A 280 21.90 8.82 6.74
N ALA A 281 20.73 8.35 6.30
CA ALA A 281 20.56 7.66 5.03
C ALA A 281 20.94 8.56 3.83
N ASP A 282 20.55 9.84 3.83
CA ASP A 282 20.90 10.79 2.76
C ASP A 282 22.42 11.04 2.74
N LYS A 283 23.06 11.18 3.91
CA LYS A 283 24.52 11.27 4.01
C LYS A 283 25.23 10.02 3.47
N ALA A 284 24.68 8.83 3.70
CA ALA A 284 25.20 7.60 3.14
C ALA A 284 24.96 7.53 1.63
N ALA A 285 23.78 7.90 1.15
CA ALA A 285 23.42 7.93 -0.26
C ALA A 285 24.35 8.87 -1.06
N ASN A 286 24.68 10.04 -0.51
CA ASN A 286 25.65 10.97 -1.10
C ASN A 286 27.07 10.39 -1.27
N LYS A 287 27.42 9.31 -0.55
CA LYS A 287 28.73 8.64 -0.64
C LYS A 287 28.73 7.43 -1.58
N VAL A 288 27.62 7.15 -2.27
CA VAL A 288 27.55 6.10 -3.29
C VAL A 288 28.42 6.48 -4.47
N ALA A 289 29.32 5.58 -4.89
CA ALA A 289 30.34 5.87 -5.89
C ALA A 289 29.78 5.92 -7.32
N ASP A 290 28.84 5.03 -7.65
CA ASP A 290 28.18 5.03 -8.95
C ASP A 290 27.13 6.17 -9.03
N PRO A 291 27.23 7.12 -9.98
CA PRO A 291 26.33 8.27 -10.03
C PRO A 291 24.85 7.90 -10.26
N ALA A 292 24.56 6.83 -11.00
CA ALA A 292 23.19 6.42 -11.27
C ALA A 292 22.53 5.79 -10.03
N GLN A 293 23.28 4.95 -9.31
CA GLN A 293 22.88 4.39 -8.02
C GLN A 293 22.77 5.47 -6.95
N GLN A 294 23.71 6.43 -6.92
CA GLN A 294 23.69 7.57 -6.01
C GLN A 294 22.40 8.35 -6.17
N LYS A 295 22.09 8.78 -7.40
CA LYS A 295 20.85 9.50 -7.70
C LYS A 295 19.62 8.70 -7.28
N THR A 296 19.54 7.43 -7.68
CA THR A 296 18.39 6.58 -7.38
C THR A 296 18.18 6.40 -5.87
N THR A 297 19.27 6.23 -5.12
CA THR A 297 19.23 6.03 -3.66
C THR A 297 18.82 7.31 -2.96
N MET A 298 19.39 8.45 -3.37
CA MET A 298 19.04 9.76 -2.83
C MET A 298 17.60 10.13 -3.11
N ASP A 299 17.10 9.89 -4.33
CA ASP A 299 15.72 10.19 -4.70
C ASP A 299 14.76 9.45 -3.76
N LYS A 300 14.98 8.16 -3.52
CA LYS A 300 14.16 7.37 -2.58
C LYS A 300 14.20 7.90 -1.15
N VAL A 301 15.40 8.20 -0.63
CA VAL A 301 15.55 8.73 0.74
C VAL A 301 14.88 10.10 0.89
N ARG A 302 15.08 10.99 -0.08
CA ARG A 302 14.53 12.35 -0.07
C ARG A 302 13.02 12.38 -0.27
N THR A 303 12.47 11.45 -1.06
CA THR A 303 11.02 11.24 -1.11
C THR A 303 10.49 10.86 0.26
N ALA A 304 11.11 9.91 0.97
CA ALA A 304 10.68 9.53 2.32
C ALA A 304 10.79 10.69 3.33
N ILE A 305 11.85 11.52 3.24
CA ILE A 305 11.97 12.74 4.06
C ILE A 305 10.78 13.68 3.78
N ALA A 306 10.54 14.00 2.50
CA ALA A 306 9.49 14.92 2.10
C ALA A 306 8.08 14.39 2.44
N GLU A 307 7.87 13.07 2.42
CA GLU A 307 6.63 12.44 2.87
C GLU A 307 6.47 12.53 4.38
N LEU A 308 7.55 12.30 5.13
CA LEU A 308 7.52 12.34 6.58
C LEU A 308 7.40 13.77 7.12
N GLU A 309 7.88 14.80 6.42
CA GLU A 309 7.79 16.20 6.83
C GLU A 309 6.40 16.84 6.60
N LYS A 310 5.57 16.26 5.73
CA LYS A 310 4.17 16.66 5.55
C LYS A 310 3.35 16.43 6.82
#